data_AF-A0A821MWL5-F1
#
_entry.id   AF-A0A821MWL5-F1
#
_cell.length_a   1.000
_cell.length_b   1.000
_cell.length_c   1.000
_cell.angle_alpha   90.00
_cell.angle_beta   90.00
_cell.angle_gamma   90.00
#
_symmetry.space_group_name_H-M   'P 1'
#
loop_
_entity.id
_entity.type
_entity.pdbx_description
1 polymer ?
#
loop_
_entity_poly.entity_id
_entity_poly.type
_entity_poly.pdbx_seq_one_letter_code
_entity_poly.pdbx_strand_id
1 'polypeptide(L)'
;LPILYDENTKINSVTIADAGIYICRTETTIYQRIVLTIIHPPKSPDNIYEHTFNVNLYSKYLICCNLDAFPYPTYSWSMITEFQNTSFVWCSKRCCWLHIMYRIYQNIICTSTNQIGMAKYNIHLNVEGKNKQKDKT
;
A
#
# COMPACT_ATOMS: atom_id res chain seq x y z
N LEU A 1 23.38 -5.08 -9.33
CA LEU A 1 24.59 -5.93 -9.57
C LEU A 1 24.29 -7.31 -8.99
N PRO A 2 24.60 -8.41 -9.69
CA PRO A 2 24.40 -9.75 -9.15
C PRO A 2 25.31 -10.01 -7.95
N ILE A 3 24.81 -10.72 -6.96
CA ILE A 3 25.58 -11.12 -5.78
C ILE A 3 26.40 -12.36 -6.14
N LEU A 4 27.72 -12.27 -6.03
CA LEU A 4 28.65 -13.39 -6.18
C LEU A 4 28.79 -14.08 -4.83
N TYR A 5 28.64 -15.40 -4.80
CA TYR A 5 28.73 -16.19 -3.57
C TYR A 5 29.61 -17.41 -3.79
N ASP A 6 30.24 -17.82 -2.69
CA ASP A 6 31.11 -18.98 -2.58
C ASP A 6 30.28 -20.26 -2.40
N GLU A 7 30.89 -21.43 -2.64
CA GLU A 7 30.31 -22.77 -2.64
C GLU A 7 29.55 -23.14 -1.36
N ASN A 8 29.84 -22.48 -0.24
CA ASN A 8 29.24 -22.73 1.08
C ASN A 8 28.29 -21.62 1.59
N THR A 9 27.83 -20.72 0.72
CA THR A 9 27.06 -19.55 1.16
C THR A 9 25.67 -19.92 1.68
N LYS A 10 25.40 -19.57 2.94
CA LYS A 10 24.13 -19.83 3.62
C LYS A 10 23.58 -18.54 4.22
N ILE A 11 22.33 -18.21 3.89
CA ILE A 11 21.59 -17.09 4.49
C ILE A 11 20.66 -17.67 5.55
N ASN A 12 20.99 -17.46 6.83
CA ASN A 12 20.23 -18.04 7.94
C ASN A 12 18.99 -17.21 8.31
N SER A 13 19.01 -15.91 8.05
CA SER A 13 17.92 -15.00 8.41
C SER A 13 17.70 -14.02 7.27
N VAL A 14 16.75 -14.40 6.42
CA VAL A 14 16.50 -13.71 5.16
C VAL A 14 15.68 -12.44 5.42
N THR A 15 16.13 -11.35 4.82
CA THR A 15 15.50 -10.03 4.83
C THR A 15 15.18 -9.62 3.39
N ILE A 16 14.36 -8.58 3.22
CA ILE A 16 14.02 -8.07 1.87
C ILE A 16 15.29 -7.62 1.11
N ALA A 17 16.33 -7.17 1.81
CA ALA A 17 17.58 -6.75 1.20
C ALA A 17 18.35 -7.93 0.56
N ASP A 18 18.07 -9.17 0.95
CA ASP A 18 18.68 -10.36 0.36
C ASP A 18 18.03 -10.74 -0.98
N ALA A 19 16.90 -10.12 -1.36
CA ALA A 19 16.27 -10.36 -2.65
C ALA A 19 17.21 -9.99 -3.80
N GLY A 20 17.26 -10.81 -4.85
CA GLY A 20 18.08 -10.47 -6.01
C GLY A 20 18.46 -11.66 -6.89
N ILE A 21 19.36 -11.38 -7.82
CA ILE A 21 19.93 -12.39 -8.71
C ILE A 21 21.27 -12.84 -8.16
N TYR A 22 21.32 -14.12 -7.88
CA TYR A 22 22.44 -14.86 -7.36
C TYR A 22 23.10 -15.61 -8.54
N ILE A 23 24.41 -15.42 -8.75
CA ILE A 23 25.17 -16.09 -9.80
C ILE A 23 26.27 -16.97 -9.22
N CYS A 24 26.23 -18.26 -9.56
CA CYS A 24 27.36 -19.17 -9.39
C CYS A 24 28.18 -19.20 -10.69
N ARG A 25 29.46 -18.82 -10.61
CA ARG A 25 30.37 -18.75 -11.76
C ARG A 25 31.83 -18.98 -11.36
N THR A 26 32.65 -19.43 -12.31
CA THR A 26 34.09 -19.22 -12.29
C THR A 26 34.42 -17.88 -12.98
N GLU A 27 35.71 -17.53 -13.07
CA GLU A 27 36.16 -16.31 -13.75
C GLU A 27 35.68 -16.23 -15.21
N THR A 28 35.54 -17.38 -15.88
CA THR A 28 35.25 -17.47 -17.32
C THR A 28 33.87 -18.04 -17.65
N THR A 29 33.22 -18.76 -16.72
CA THR A 29 31.98 -19.51 -16.99
C THR A 29 30.92 -19.29 -15.92
N ILE A 30 29.69 -18.95 -16.33
CA ILE A 30 28.51 -18.93 -15.44
C ILE A 30 27.85 -20.30 -15.44
N TYR A 31 27.70 -20.91 -14.26
CA TYR A 31 27.05 -22.22 -14.12
C TYR A 31 25.56 -22.10 -13.80
N GLN A 32 25.20 -21.16 -12.92
CA GLN A 32 23.82 -21.03 -12.46
C GLN A 32 23.45 -19.58 -12.18
N ARG A 33 22.18 -19.27 -12.46
CA ARG A 33 21.51 -18.06 -11.99
C ARG A 33 20.32 -18.45 -11.14
N ILE A 34 20.24 -17.89 -9.95
CA ILE A 34 19.16 -18.13 -8.99
C ILE A 34 18.50 -16.77 -8.74
N VAL A 35 17.18 -16.71 -8.82
CA VAL A 35 16.42 -15.53 -8.44
C VAL A 35 15.88 -15.78 -7.04
N LEU A 36 16.43 -15.09 -6.05
CA LEU A 36 15.91 -15.12 -4.68
C LEU A 36 14.85 -14.02 -4.55
N THR A 37 13.62 -14.44 -4.30
CA THR A 37 12.50 -13.54 -4.09
C THR A 37 11.97 -13.70 -2.68
N ILE A 38 11.85 -12.58 -1.96
CA ILE A 38 11.39 -12.58 -0.58
C ILE A 38 9.90 -12.25 -0.55
N ILE A 39 9.11 -13.21 -0.06
CA ILE A 39 7.68 -13.05 0.13
C ILE A 39 7.43 -12.46 1.52
N HIS A 40 6.49 -11.53 1.62
CA HIS A 40 6.12 -10.88 2.88
C HIS A 40 4.67 -10.38 2.82
N PRO A 41 3.98 -10.25 3.96
CA PRO A 41 2.65 -9.67 3.99
C PRO A 41 2.71 -8.17 3.62
N PRO A 42 1.57 -7.57 3.29
CA PRO A 42 1.49 -6.13 3.09
C PRO A 42 1.95 -5.36 4.32
N LYS A 43 2.79 -4.35 4.12
CA LYS A 43 3.33 -3.50 5.19
C LYS A 43 3.61 -2.08 4.71
N SER A 44 3.57 -1.12 5.63
CA SER A 44 3.97 0.25 5.33
C SER A 44 5.49 0.36 5.24
N PRO A 45 6.06 1.01 4.21
CA PRO A 45 7.51 1.22 4.10
C PRO A 45 8.11 1.91 5.33
N ASP A 46 7.37 2.86 5.91
CA ASP A 46 7.81 3.68 7.04
C ASP A 46 7.23 3.21 8.38
N ASN A 47 6.60 2.03 8.42
CA ASN A 47 5.82 1.51 9.56
C ASN A 47 4.68 2.43 10.05
N ILE A 48 4.24 3.38 9.21
CA ILE A 48 3.11 4.26 9.49
C ILE A 48 1.87 3.68 8.82
N TYR A 49 0.82 3.39 9.58
CA TYR A 49 -0.42 2.77 9.07
C TYR A 49 -1.63 3.71 9.12
N GLU A 50 -1.42 4.95 9.55
CA GLU A 50 -2.49 5.93 9.74
C GLU A 50 -2.06 7.28 9.19
N HIS A 51 -2.97 7.97 8.50
CA HIS A 51 -2.71 9.31 7.98
C HIS A 51 -3.95 10.19 8.04
N THR A 52 -3.75 11.49 8.23
CA THR A 52 -4.82 12.48 8.11
C THR A 52 -4.75 13.15 6.75
N PHE A 53 -5.86 13.16 6.02
CA PHE A 53 -5.97 13.74 4.70
C PHE A 53 -7.01 14.85 4.69
N ASN A 54 -6.54 16.08 4.45
CA ASN A 54 -7.39 17.27 4.34
C ASN A 54 -8.04 17.30 2.96
N VAL A 55 -9.37 17.34 2.92
CA VAL A 55 -10.15 17.28 1.69
C VAL A 55 -11.23 18.36 1.67
N ASN A 56 -11.54 18.87 0.49
CA ASN A 56 -12.60 19.86 0.30
C ASN A 56 -13.94 19.19 -0.02
N LEU A 57 -15.02 19.73 0.53
CA LEU A 57 -16.38 19.36 0.15
C LEU A 57 -16.61 19.60 -1.36
N TYR A 58 -17.35 18.69 -2.00
CA TYR A 58 -17.65 18.64 -3.43
C TYR A 58 -16.43 18.50 -4.34
N SER A 59 -15.31 18.02 -3.81
CA SER A 59 -14.09 17.78 -4.57
C SER A 59 -13.82 16.29 -4.78
N LYS A 60 -12.91 15.99 -5.70
CA LYS A 60 -12.54 14.64 -6.11
C LYS A 60 -11.02 14.46 -5.98
N TYR A 61 -10.61 13.39 -5.30
CA TYR A 61 -9.21 13.10 -4.99
C TYR A 61 -8.82 11.70 -5.47
N LEU A 62 -7.60 11.53 -5.97
CA LEU A 62 -7.04 10.21 -6.22
C LEU A 62 -6.29 9.77 -4.97
N ILE A 63 -6.74 8.70 -4.33
CA ILE A 63 -6.08 8.11 -3.16
C ILE A 63 -5.46 6.77 -3.54
N CYS A 64 -4.31 6.45 -2.97
CA CYS A 64 -3.60 5.20 -3.20
C CYS A 64 -3.26 4.53 -1.88
N CYS A 65 -3.31 3.20 -1.87
CA CYS A 65 -2.89 2.40 -0.73
C CYS A 65 -1.39 2.15 -0.84
N ASN A 66 -0.64 2.64 0.14
CA ASN A 66 0.82 2.58 0.16
C ASN A 66 1.32 1.45 1.08
N LEU A 67 0.76 0.25 0.88
CA LEU A 67 1.23 -0.96 1.53
C LEU A 67 2.03 -1.79 0.52
N ASP A 68 3.30 -1.99 0.81
CA ASP A 68 4.21 -2.81 0.01
C ASP A 68 4.03 -4.29 0.37
N ALA A 69 3.93 -5.14 -0.65
CA ALA A 69 3.70 -6.56 -0.47
C ALA A 69 4.26 -7.37 -1.63
N PHE A 70 4.83 -8.52 -1.31
CA PHE A 70 5.19 -9.51 -2.32
C PHE A 70 4.71 -10.92 -1.91
N PRO A 71 3.97 -11.65 -2.76
CA PRO A 71 3.48 -11.26 -4.08
C PRO A 71 2.48 -10.09 -4.04
N TYR A 72 2.21 -9.52 -5.23
CA TYR A 72 1.35 -8.35 -5.39
C TYR A 72 -0.04 -8.60 -4.75
N PRO A 73 -0.55 -7.66 -3.94
CA PRO A 73 -1.74 -7.91 -3.14
C PRO A 73 -3.03 -7.51 -3.87
N THR A 74 -4.16 -8.00 -3.36
CA THR A 74 -5.48 -7.45 -3.66
C THR A 74 -5.78 -6.28 -2.71
N TYR A 75 -6.70 -5.40 -3.12
CA TYR A 75 -7.06 -4.20 -2.37
C TYR A 75 -8.57 -4.15 -2.15
N SER A 76 -8.97 -3.63 -1.00
CA SER A 76 -10.37 -3.33 -0.67
C SER A 76 -10.42 -2.02 0.09
N TRP A 77 -11.17 -1.05 -0.42
CA TRP A 77 -11.39 0.24 0.21
C TRP A 77 -12.78 0.26 0.83
N SER A 78 -12.81 0.44 2.15
CA SER A 78 -14.04 0.60 2.90
C SER A 78 -14.13 2.00 3.48
N MET A 79 -15.35 2.52 3.52
CA MET A 79 -15.64 3.83 4.10
C MET A 79 -16.48 3.64 5.36
N ILE A 80 -16.10 4.34 6.42
CA ILE A 80 -16.81 4.36 7.70
C ILE A 80 -17.45 5.74 7.85
N THR A 81 -18.75 5.75 8.11
CA THR A 81 -19.51 6.98 8.36
C THR A 81 -20.02 6.98 9.79
N GLU A 82 -20.17 8.17 10.35
CA GLU A 82 -20.64 8.43 11.72
C GLU A 82 -21.99 7.76 12.04
N PHE A 83 -22.83 7.57 11.02
CA PHE A 83 -24.22 7.11 11.15
C PHE A 83 -24.41 5.62 10.83
N GLN A 84 -23.37 4.95 10.32
CA GLN A 84 -23.45 3.54 9.96
C GLN A 84 -22.28 2.79 10.59
N ASN A 85 -22.58 1.93 11.57
CA ASN A 85 -21.66 0.90 12.09
C ASN A 85 -21.25 -0.13 11.01
N THR A 86 -21.70 0.05 9.77
CA THR A 86 -21.40 -0.82 8.63
C THR A 86 -20.41 -0.12 7.70
N SER A 87 -19.26 -0.75 7.50
CA SER A 87 -18.32 -0.35 6.45
C SER A 87 -18.78 -0.88 5.09
N PHE A 88 -18.95 -0.02 4.08
CA PHE A 88 -19.22 -0.45 2.71
C PHE A 88 -17.95 -0.43 1.86
N VAL A 89 -17.72 -1.48 1.08
CA VAL A 89 -16.60 -1.55 0.11
C VAL A 89 -17.00 -0.85 -1.17
N TRP A 90 -16.31 0.24 -1.50
CA TRP A 90 -16.64 1.07 -2.66
C TRP A 90 -15.62 0.97 -3.81
N CYS A 91 -14.43 0.40 -3.55
CA CYS A 91 -13.40 0.20 -4.58
C CYS A 91 -12.46 -0.97 -4.23
N SER A 92 -11.93 -1.64 -5.25
CA SER A 92 -11.01 -2.79 -5.10
C SER A 92 -9.70 -2.64 -5.89
N LYS A 93 -9.29 -1.41 -6.19
CA LYS A 93 -8.04 -1.09 -6.89
C LYS A 93 -7.02 -0.50 -5.92
N ARG A 94 -5.72 -0.55 -6.27
CA ARG A 94 -4.67 0.08 -5.45
C ARG A 94 -4.90 1.57 -5.26
N CYS A 95 -5.32 2.25 -6.32
CA CYS A 95 -5.67 3.66 -6.32
C CYS A 95 -7.12 3.84 -6.78
N CYS A 96 -7.85 4.72 -6.10
CA CYS A 96 -9.28 4.92 -6.32
C CYS A 96 -9.62 6.41 -6.26
N TRP A 97 -10.64 6.81 -7.02
CA TRP A 97 -11.17 8.16 -6.97
C TRP A 97 -12.16 8.29 -5.82
N LEU A 98 -11.83 9.13 -4.84
CA LEU A 98 -12.67 9.50 -3.72
C LEU A 98 -13.44 10.77 -4.04
N HIS A 99 -14.77 10.71 -3.97
CA HIS A 99 -15.67 11.84 -4.18
C HIS A 99 -16.23 12.31 -2.85
N ILE A 100 -15.93 13.53 -2.45
CA ILE A 100 -16.36 14.09 -1.17
C ILE A 100 -17.69 14.82 -1.35
N MET A 101 -18.80 14.11 -1.22
CA MET A 101 -20.15 14.67 -1.35
C MET A 101 -20.74 15.19 -0.05
N TYR A 102 -20.32 14.63 1.10
CA TYR A 102 -20.87 14.94 2.42
C TYR A 102 -19.76 15.19 3.44
N ARG A 103 -20.05 15.93 4.51
CA ARG A 103 -19.10 16.19 5.60
C ARG A 103 -18.94 15.02 6.59
N ILE A 104 -19.82 14.02 6.50
CA ILE A 104 -19.90 12.89 7.44
C ILE A 104 -18.82 11.82 7.20
N TYR A 105 -17.99 11.99 6.17
CA TYR A 105 -16.89 11.08 5.89
C TYR A 105 -15.76 11.33 6.89
N GLN A 106 -15.49 10.33 7.73
CA GLN A 106 -14.44 10.44 8.75
C GLN A 106 -13.28 9.52 8.47
N ASN A 107 -13.52 8.23 8.24
CA ASN A 107 -12.44 7.26 8.14
C ASN A 107 -12.62 6.41 6.89
N ILE A 108 -11.55 6.28 6.12
CA ILE A 108 -11.45 5.31 5.03
C ILE A 108 -10.37 4.31 5.42
N ILE A 109 -10.60 3.04 5.16
CA ILE A 109 -9.63 1.98 5.39
C ILE A 109 -9.30 1.35 4.05
N CYS A 110 -8.02 1.35 3.68
CA CYS A 110 -7.52 0.40 2.70
C CYS A 110 -7.16 -0.90 3.42
N THR A 111 -7.67 -2.02 2.93
CA THR A 111 -7.17 -3.35 3.29
C THR A 111 -6.39 -3.91 2.11
N SER A 112 -5.14 -4.29 2.36
CA SER A 112 -4.28 -4.97 1.40
C SER A 112 -4.06 -6.40 1.86
N THR A 113 -4.18 -7.37 0.96
CA THR A 113 -4.08 -8.80 1.27
C THR A 113 -3.28 -9.53 0.20
N ASN A 114 -2.33 -10.35 0.62
CA ASN A 114 -1.71 -11.36 -0.23
C ASN A 114 -1.75 -12.73 0.44
N GLN A 115 -1.15 -13.74 -0.20
CA GLN A 115 -1.12 -15.11 0.31
C GLN A 115 -0.39 -15.29 1.66
N ILE A 116 0.39 -14.29 2.09
CA ILE A 116 1.17 -14.33 3.33
C ILE A 116 0.41 -13.66 4.48
N GLY A 117 -0.44 -12.68 4.18
CA GLY A 117 -1.23 -12.02 5.20
C GLY A 117 -1.95 -10.77 4.72
N MET A 118 -2.40 -9.97 5.69
CA MET A 118 -3.24 -8.80 5.49
C MET A 118 -2.74 -7.64 6.35
N ALA A 119 -2.81 -6.43 5.82
CA ALA A 119 -2.64 -5.21 6.59
C ALA A 119 -3.68 -4.15 6.21
N LYS A 120 -3.94 -3.24 7.14
CA LYS A 120 -4.88 -2.14 6.98
C LYS A 120 -4.14 -0.81 7.06
N TYR A 121 -4.56 0.14 6.23
CA TYR A 121 -4.06 1.50 6.22
C TYR A 121 -5.25 2.44 6.44
N ASN A 122 -5.28 3.08 7.62
CA ASN A 122 -6.35 3.97 8.04
C ASN A 122 -6.09 5.39 7.53
N ILE A 123 -7.12 6.02 6.96
CA ILE A 123 -7.06 7.39 6.49
C ILE A 123 -8.18 8.16 7.18
N HIS A 124 -7.79 9.05 8.09
CA HIS A 124 -8.67 10.02 8.70
C HIS A 124 -8.89 11.19 7.72
N LEU A 125 -10.12 11.43 7.33
CA LEU A 125 -10.49 12.55 6.48
C LEU A 125 -10.84 13.74 7.35
N ASN A 126 -10.19 14.86 7.08
CA ASN A 126 -10.61 16.16 7.60
C ASN A 126 -11.29 16.93 6.46
N VAL A 127 -12.62 16.99 6.50
CA VAL A 127 -13.43 17.58 5.43
C VAL A 127 -13.66 19.08 5.67
N GLU A 128 -12.95 19.91 4.93
CA GLU A 128 -13.10 21.35 4.94
C GLU A 128 -14.23 21.78 3.99
N GLY A 129 -15.08 22.68 4.47
CA GLY A 129 -16.08 23.33 3.65
C GLY A 129 -15.63 24.71 3.25
N LYS A 130 -15.32 24.94 1.96
CA LYS A 130 -15.34 26.30 1.44
C LYS A 130 -16.80 26.75 1.46
N ASN A 131 -17.13 27.71 2.32
CA ASN A 131 -18.34 28.49 2.12
C ASN A 131 -18.28 29.02 0.69
N LYS A 132 -19.26 28.68 -0.15
CA LYS A 132 -19.49 29.46 -1.37
C LYS A 132 -19.83 30.87 -0.88
N GLN A 133 -18.83 31.74 -0.74
CA GLN A 133 -19.10 33.17 -0.72
C GLN A 133 -19.89 33.43 -2.00
N LYS A 134 -21.10 33.98 -1.80
CA LYS A 134 -21.94 34.47 -2.87
C LYS A 134 -21.10 35.47 -3.66
N ASP A 135 -20.57 35.06 -4.80
CA ASP A 135 -20.27 36.02 -5.87
C ASP A 135 -21.62 36.53 -6.38
N LYS A 136 -22.16 37.50 -5.64
CA LYS A 136 -23.01 38.54 -6.19
C LYS A 136 -22.07 39.69 -6.54
N THR A 137 -21.75 39.84 -7.81
CA THR A 137 -21.59 41.17 -8.42
C THR A 137 -22.09 41.07 -9.85
#